data_AF-A0A8T6BY75-F1
#
_entry.id   AF-A0A8T6BY75-F1
#
_cell.length_a   1.000
_cell.length_b   1.000
_cell.length_c   1.000
_cell.angle_alpha   90.00
_cell.angle_beta   90.00
_cell.angle_gamma   90.00
#
_symmetry.space_group_name_H-M   'P 1'
#
loop_
_entity.id
_entity.type
_entity.pdbx_description
1 polymer ?
#
loop_
_entity_poly.entity_id
_entity_poly.type
_entity_poly.pdbx_seq_one_letter_code
_entity_poly.pdbx_strand_id
1 'polypeptide(L)' 'QYSKRYGFIYVNKHDDGTGDMSRSRKKSFNWYKEVIASNGENL' A
#
# COMPACT_ATOMS: atom_id res chain seq x y z
N GLN A 1 16.57 -1.79 1.18
CA GLN A 1 15.65 -2.09 2.31
C GLN A 1 14.18 -1.79 1.99
N TYR A 2 13.85 -0.68 1.31
CA TYR A 2 12.52 -0.16 0.93
C TYR A 2 12.14 -0.37 -0.54
N SER A 3 13.07 -0.77 -1.41
CA SER A 3 12.82 -0.99 -2.85
C SER A 3 11.78 -2.08 -3.12
N LYS A 4 11.80 -3.20 -2.37
CA LYS A 4 10.77 -4.25 -2.43
C LYS A 4 9.61 -3.91 -1.49
N ARG A 5 8.42 -3.66 -2.04
CA ARG A 5 7.27 -3.08 -1.30
C ARG A 5 6.08 -4.05 -1.25
N TYR A 6 5.55 -4.31 -0.06
CA TYR A 6 4.44 -5.24 0.16
C TYR A 6 3.14 -4.61 0.67
N GLY A 7 3.20 -3.39 1.23
CA GLY A 7 2.02 -2.77 1.82
C GLY A 7 0.96 -2.33 0.81
N PHE A 8 -0.30 -2.33 1.22
CA PHE A 8 -1.42 -1.66 0.54
C PHE A 8 -1.30 -0.13 0.56
N ILE A 9 -0.53 0.40 1.51
CA ILE A 9 -0.17 1.80 1.63
C ILE A 9 1.25 1.97 1.13
N TYR A 10 1.48 2.98 0.29
CA TYR A 10 2.80 3.42 -0.12
C TYR A 10 3.40 4.35 0.93
N VAL A 11 4.69 4.18 1.20
CA VAL A 11 5.48 5.06 2.06
C VAL A 11 6.55 5.71 1.20
N ASN A 12 6.60 7.04 1.20
CA ASN A 12 7.61 7.83 0.50
C ASN A 12 8.95 7.77 1.24
N LYS A 13 9.65 6.65 1.05
CA LYS A 13 11.00 6.39 1.53
C LYS A 13 11.71 5.44 0.57
N HIS A 14 13.00 5.68 0.37
CA HIS A 14 13.85 4.96 -0.58
C HIS A 14 15.12 4.43 0.10
N ASP A 15 15.83 3.54 -0.61
CA ASP A 15 17.05 2.87 -0.10
C ASP A 15 18.23 3.83 0.10
N ASP A 16 18.28 4.89 -0.69
CA ASP A 16 19.24 5.98 -0.58
C ASP A 16 18.91 6.97 0.55
N GLY A 17 17.83 6.72 1.31
CA GLY A 17 17.39 7.56 2.41
C GLY A 17 16.54 8.76 2.00
N THR A 18 16.28 8.99 0.71
CA THR A 18 15.38 10.06 0.26
C THR A 18 13.91 9.78 0.61
N GLY A 19 13.10 10.83 0.73
CA GLY A 19 11.66 10.76 1.03
C GLY A 19 11.28 11.32 2.41
N ASP A 20 10.03 11.79 2.52
CA ASP A 20 9.47 12.52 3.67
C ASP A 20 8.65 11.65 4.62
N MET A 21 8.65 10.32 4.41
CA MET A 21 7.84 9.37 5.17
C MET A 21 6.32 9.61 5.04
N SER A 22 5.84 10.38 4.07
CA SER A 22 4.41 10.51 3.80
C SER A 22 3.80 9.17 3.36
N ARG A 23 2.51 9.00 3.64
CA ARG A 23 1.75 7.78 3.31
C ARG A 23 0.71 8.11 2.24
N SER A 24 0.59 7.26 1.24
CA SER A 24 -0.44 7.37 0.21
C SER A 24 -1.10 6.01 -0.08
N ARG A 25 -2.37 6.04 -0.46
CA ARG A 25 -3.13 4.81 -0.77
C ARG A 25 -2.70 4.29 -2.14
N LYS A 26 -2.33 3.01 -2.23
CA LYS A 26 -2.18 2.33 -3.52
C LYS A 26 -3.55 1.88 -4.03
N LYS A 27 -3.62 1.47 -5.30
CA LYS A 27 -4.83 0.82 -5.86
C LYS A 27 -5.30 -0.37 -5.00
N SER A 28 -4.35 -1.18 -4.53
CA SER A 28 -4.62 -2.37 -3.72
C SER A 28 -5.25 -2.04 -2.35
N PHE A 29 -5.20 -0.79 -1.89
CA PHE A 29 -5.87 -0.36 -0.66
C PHE A 29 -7.40 -0.45 -0.78
N ASN A 30 -7.97 0.17 -1.82
CA ASN A 30 -9.42 0.16 -2.02
C ASN A 30 -9.91 -1.21 -2.47
N TRP A 31 -9.10 -1.92 -3.27
CA TRP A 31 -9.37 -3.32 -3.60
C TRP A 31 -9.53 -4.16 -2.33
N TYR A 32 -8.54 -4.14 -1.43
CA TYR A 32 -8.62 -4.97 -0.22
C TYR A 32 -9.72 -4.51 0.76
N LYS A 33 -10.04 -3.21 0.77
CA LYS A 33 -11.23 -2.69 1.47
C LYS A 33 -12.52 -3.35 0.96
N GLU A 34 -12.67 -3.49 -0.35
CA GLU A 34 -13.84 -4.14 -0.96
C GLU A 34 -13.88 -5.64 -0.65
N VAL A 35 -12.74 -6.33 -0.77
CA VAL A 35 -12.60 -7.75 -0.40
C VAL A 35 -13.09 -8.00 1.03
N ILE A 36 -12.68 -7.15 1.99
CA ILE A 36 -13.14 -7.27 3.39
C ILE A 36 -14.64 -6.98 3.50
N ALA A 37 -15.14 -5.94 2.82
CA ALA A 37 -16.55 -5.55 2.89
C ALA A 37 -17.49 -6.62 2.31
N SER A 38 -17.05 -7.31 1.26
CA SER A 38 -17.78 -8.42 0.65
C SER A 38 -17.51 -9.77 1.31
N ASN A 39 -16.73 -9.82 2.40
CA ASN A 39 -16.25 -11.06 3.02
C ASN A 39 -15.61 -12.05 2.01
N GLY A 40 -14.83 -11.52 1.05
CA GLY A 40 -14.13 -12.31 0.05
C GLY A 40 -14.89 -12.60 -1.25
N GLU A 41 -16.18 -12.24 -1.34
CA GLU A 41 -16.99 -12.53 -2.53
C GLU A 41 -16.64 -11.66 -3.76
N ASN A 42 -16.16 -10.42 -3.55
CA ASN A 42 -15.73 -9.49 -4.61
C ASN A 42 -14.20 -9.42 -4.65
N LEU A 43 -13.57 -9.88 -5.75
CA LEU A 43 -12.11 -9.91 -5.98
C LEU A 43 -11.69 -9.16 -7.24
#